data_AF-A0A920KYJ1-F1
#
_entry.id   AF-A0A920KYJ1-F1
#
_cell.length_a   1.000
_cell.length_b   1.000
_cell.length_c   1.000
_cell.angle_alpha   90.00
_cell.angle_beta   90.00
_cell.angle_gamma   90.00
#
_symmetry.space_group_name_H-M   'P 1'
#
loop_
_entity.id
_entity.type
_entity.pdbx_description
1 polymer ?
#
loop_
_entity_poly.entity_id
_entity_poly.type
_entity_poly.pdbx_seq_one_letter_code
_entity_poly.pdbx_strand_id
1 'polypeptide(L)'
;MIANGSPFSVKTDSRLLDISFKIARNTTKGLYLLIRGQYLAFDWAENTMTMTPSGTVKMVGDKPPVKIPDAPSLLVRILVDVTSVEVFLNDGEISLRIAFFPGVRECNRDAHLQWSAGHREL
;
A
#
# COMPACT_ATOMS: atom_id res chain seq x y z
N MET A 1 -16.02 11.02 -5.56
CA MET A 1 -15.39 11.63 -4.37
C MET A 1 -15.70 10.72 -3.19
N ILE A 2 -14.69 10.21 -2.47
CA ILE A 2 -14.92 9.39 -1.26
C ILE A 2 -15.10 10.38 -0.10
N ALA A 3 -16.29 10.42 0.49
CA ALA A 3 -16.60 11.30 1.62
C ALA A 3 -16.17 10.63 2.94
N ASN A 4 -15.86 11.45 3.95
CA ASN A 4 -15.49 10.94 5.27
C ASN A 4 -16.61 10.07 5.86
N GLY A 5 -16.26 8.91 6.41
CA GLY A 5 -17.19 7.98 7.06
C GLY A 5 -18.01 7.08 6.12
N SER A 6 -17.93 7.25 4.80
CA SER A 6 -18.62 6.39 3.83
C SER A 6 -17.61 5.57 3.02
N PRO A 7 -17.45 4.27 3.27
CA PRO A 7 -16.51 3.46 2.52
C PRO A 7 -16.92 3.39 1.06
N PHE A 8 -15.95 3.48 0.16
CA PHE A 8 -16.15 3.24 -1.26
C PHE A 8 -15.77 1.80 -1.58
N SER A 9 -16.74 1.02 -2.04
CA SER A 9 -16.55 -0.38 -2.40
C SER A 9 -16.71 -0.57 -3.89
N VAL A 10 -15.67 -1.11 -4.53
CA VAL A 10 -15.70 -1.50 -5.95
C VAL A 10 -16.17 -2.96 -6.04
N LYS A 11 -17.29 -3.21 -6.71
CA LYS A 11 -17.71 -4.58 -7.06
C LYS A 11 -17.00 -4.98 -8.35
N THR A 12 -16.16 -6.00 -8.29
CA THR A 12 -15.44 -6.53 -9.45
C THR A 12 -15.13 -8.01 -9.27
N ASP A 13 -15.29 -8.79 -10.34
CA ASP A 13 -14.87 -10.20 -10.40
C ASP A 13 -13.43 -10.36 -10.94
N SER A 14 -12.74 -9.24 -11.19
CA SER A 14 -11.39 -9.25 -11.77
C SER A 14 -10.36 -9.79 -10.78
N ARG A 15 -9.54 -10.72 -11.27
CA ARG A 15 -8.45 -11.33 -10.48
C ARG A 15 -7.19 -10.48 -10.44
N LEU A 16 -7.04 -9.53 -11.35
CA LEU A 16 -5.92 -8.60 -11.40
C LEU A 16 -6.49 -7.18 -11.43
N LEU A 17 -5.91 -6.26 -10.66
CA LEU A 17 -6.33 -4.87 -10.63
C LEU A 17 -5.11 -3.96 -10.76
N ASP A 18 -5.24 -2.91 -11.58
CA ASP A 18 -4.35 -1.76 -11.60
C ASP A 18 -5.19 -0.55 -11.16
N ILE A 19 -4.85 0.01 -10.00
CA ILE A 19 -5.61 1.07 -9.34
C ILE A 19 -4.71 2.27 -9.20
N SER A 20 -5.08 3.37 -9.83
CA SER A 20 -4.33 4.64 -9.73
C SER A 20 -5.21 5.76 -9.20
N PHE A 21 -4.70 6.51 -8.23
CA PHE A 21 -5.39 7.66 -7.68
C PHE A 21 -4.42 8.66 -7.07
N LYS A 22 -4.89 9.90 -6.93
CA LYS A 22 -4.18 10.97 -6.24
C LYS A 22 -4.79 11.19 -4.87
N ILE A 23 -3.96 11.22 -3.84
CA ILE A 23 -4.35 11.61 -2.48
C ILE A 23 -3.92 13.06 -2.29
N ALA A 24 -4.87 13.95 -2.00
CA ALA A 24 -4.54 15.26 -1.44
C ALA A 24 -4.44 15.12 0.08
N ARG A 25 -3.32 15.56 0.67
CA ARG A 25 -3.23 15.66 2.13
C ARG A 25 -4.18 16.75 2.58
N ASN A 26 -5.17 16.37 3.38
CA ASN A 26 -6.20 17.27 3.90
C ASN A 26 -6.26 17.13 5.43
N THR A 27 -7.35 17.60 6.05
CA THR A 27 -7.54 17.58 7.51
C THR A 27 -7.84 16.20 8.11
N THR A 28 -7.88 15.13 7.30
CA THR A 28 -8.08 13.76 7.81
C THR A 28 -6.78 13.22 8.40
N LYS A 29 -6.85 12.18 9.25
CA LYS A 29 -5.66 11.57 9.88
C LYS A 29 -4.89 10.60 8.98
N GLY A 30 -5.56 10.06 7.96
CA GLY A 30 -5.00 9.02 7.11
C GLY A 30 -5.98 8.52 6.06
N LEU A 31 -5.48 7.64 5.19
CA LEU A 31 -6.29 6.85 4.26
C LEU A 31 -6.06 5.36 4.53
N TYR A 32 -7.15 4.60 4.60
CA TYR A 32 -7.11 3.15 4.81
C TYR A 32 -7.75 2.43 3.62
N LEU A 33 -7.06 1.44 3.09
CA LEU A 33 -7.55 0.57 2.03
C LEU A 33 -7.56 -0.87 2.54
N LEU A 34 -8.66 -1.58 2.27
CA LEU A 34 -8.75 -3.02 2.49
C LEU A 34 -8.69 -3.72 1.13
N ILE A 35 -7.59 -4.41 0.86
CA ILE A 35 -7.33 -5.08 -0.42
C ILE A 35 -7.15 -6.56 -0.13
N ARG A 36 -8.12 -7.39 -0.53
CA ARG A 36 -8.07 -8.87 -0.32
C ARG A 36 -7.78 -9.29 1.12
N GLY A 37 -8.33 -8.56 2.09
CA GLY A 37 -8.04 -8.82 3.49
C GLY A 37 -6.62 -8.41 3.90
N GLN A 38 -6.01 -7.45 3.23
CA GLN A 38 -4.79 -6.77 3.68
C GLN A 38 -5.14 -5.30 3.90
N TYR A 39 -4.76 -4.76 5.05
CA TYR A 39 -4.92 -3.34 5.36
C TYR A 39 -3.69 -2.59 4.88
N LEU A 40 -3.87 -1.65 3.95
CA LEU A 40 -2.86 -0.66 3.58
C LEU A 40 -3.28 0.67 4.21
N ALA A 41 -2.42 1.23 5.06
CA ALA A 41 -2.67 2.48 5.75
C ALA A 41 -1.64 3.53 5.37
N PHE A 42 -2.11 4.72 5.05
CA PHE A 42 -1.33 5.93 4.94
C PHE A 42 -1.61 6.78 6.19
N ASP A 43 -0.63 6.93 7.06
CA ASP A 43 -0.71 7.74 8.28
C ASP A 43 0.00 9.08 8.06
N TRP A 44 -0.75 10.18 8.11
CA TRP A 44 -0.21 11.51 7.88
C TRP A 44 0.48 12.09 9.11
N ALA A 45 0.11 11.66 10.32
CA ALA A 45 0.73 12.13 11.55
C ALA A 45 2.16 11.59 11.66
N GLU A 46 2.35 10.31 11.32
CA GLU A 46 3.66 9.65 11.38
C GLU A 46 4.46 9.78 10.07
N ASN A 47 3.83 10.28 9.00
CA ASN A 47 4.36 10.25 7.64
C ASN A 47 4.81 8.85 7.25
N THR A 48 3.94 7.86 7.45
CA THR A 48 4.26 6.46 7.14
C THR A 48 3.18 5.77 6.33
N MET A 49 3.61 4.75 5.59
CA MET A 49 2.77 3.75 4.97
C MET A 49 3.03 2.41 5.65
N THR A 50 1.97 1.75 6.09
CA THR A 50 2.03 0.40 6.66
C THR A 50 1.11 -0.53 5.89
N MET A 51 1.46 -1.81 5.87
CA MET A 51 0.58 -2.80 5.29
C MET A 51 0.59 -4.08 6.11
N THR A 52 -0.57 -4.45 6.63
CA THR A 52 -0.75 -5.54 7.59
C THR A 52 -1.78 -6.55 7.10
N PRO A 53 -1.56 -7.86 7.35
CA PRO A 53 -2.60 -8.86 7.11
C PRO A 53 -3.85 -8.59 7.95
N SER A 54 -5.04 -8.68 7.34
CA SER A 54 -6.29 -8.68 8.10
C SER A 54 -6.47 -10.05 8.73
N GLY A 55 -6.30 -10.12 10.05
CA GLY A 55 -6.43 -11.36 10.81
C GLY A 55 -5.26 -11.56 11.75
N THR A 56 -5.57 -11.93 12.98
CA THR A 56 -4.68 -12.12 14.13
C THR A 56 -3.53 -13.08 13.83
N VAL A 57 -2.45 -12.64 13.20
CA VAL A 57 -1.20 -13.41 13.10
C VAL A 57 -0.06 -12.54 13.58
N LYS A 58 0.11 -12.53 14.91
CA LYS A 58 1.25 -11.95 15.64
C LYS A 58 2.54 -12.79 15.49
N MET A 59 2.76 -13.44 14.34
CA MET A 59 3.93 -14.30 14.11
C MET A 59 4.86 -13.84 12.99
N VAL A 60 4.43 -12.88 12.17
CA VAL A 60 5.33 -12.13 11.28
C VAL A 60 5.57 -10.80 11.99
N GLY A 61 6.81 -10.52 12.40
CA GLY A 61 7.14 -9.24 13.00
C GLY A 61 6.59 -8.11 12.13
N ASP A 62 5.91 -7.14 12.77
CA ASP A 62 5.33 -5.99 12.07
C ASP A 62 6.41 -5.42 11.14
N LYS A 63 6.14 -5.45 9.83
CA LYS A 63 7.05 -4.83 8.87
C LYS A 63 7.20 -3.37 9.28
N PRO A 64 8.44 -2.85 9.39
CA PRO A 64 8.63 -1.47 9.81
C PRO A 64 7.86 -0.55 8.85
N PRO A 65 7.19 0.49 9.38
CA PRO A 65 6.50 1.45 8.55
C PRO A 65 7.44 2.08 7.51
N VAL A 66 6.98 2.17 6.26
CA VAL A 66 7.72 2.81 5.18
C VAL A 66 7.48 4.31 5.29
N LYS A 67 8.54 5.12 5.42
CA LYS A 67 8.40 6.59 5.40
C LYS A 67 7.89 7.04 4.03
N ILE A 68 6.94 7.96 4.03
CA ILE A 68 6.37 8.54 2.80
C ILE A 68 6.78 10.01 2.66
N PRO A 69 6.88 10.57 1.44
CA PRO A 69 7.34 11.93 1.23
C PRO A 69 6.38 12.93 1.86
N ASP A 70 6.93 13.94 2.55
CA ASP A 70 6.16 15.04 3.11
C ASP A 70 5.78 16.04 2.00
N ALA A 71 4.81 15.64 1.18
CA ALA A 71 4.33 16.40 0.02
C ALA A 71 2.82 16.64 0.14
N PRO A 72 2.29 17.78 -0.37
CA PRO A 72 0.86 18.11 -0.25
C PRO A 72 -0.07 17.10 -0.95
N SER A 73 0.46 16.25 -1.81
CA SER A 73 -0.27 15.15 -2.42
C SER A 73 0.65 13.98 -2.72
N LEU A 74 0.07 12.78 -2.78
CA LEU A 74 0.73 11.57 -3.24
C LEU A 74 0.03 11.03 -4.49
N LEU A 75 0.81 10.66 -5.51
CA LEU A 75 0.33 9.80 -6.58
C LEU A 75 0.51 8.36 -6.14
N VAL A 76 -0.56 7.57 -6.19
CA VAL A 76 -0.55 6.18 -5.74
C VAL A 76 -0.99 5.30 -6.90
N ARG A 77 -0.18 4.30 -7.22
CA ARG A 77 -0.53 3.19 -8.09
C ARG A 77 -0.41 1.89 -7.32
N ILE A 78 -1.44 1.05 -7.42
CA ILE A 78 -1.50 -0.24 -6.76
C ILE A 78 -1.75 -1.32 -7.79
N LEU A 79 -0.87 -2.31 -7.84
CA LEU A 79 -1.06 -3.53 -8.62
C LEU A 79 -1.50 -4.64 -7.67
N VAL A 80 -2.66 -5.22 -7.93
CA VAL A 80 -3.20 -6.34 -7.17
C VAL A 80 -3.14 -7.58 -8.04
N ASP A 81 -2.31 -8.53 -7.65
CA ASP A 81 -2.18 -9.85 -8.25
C ASP A 81 -2.87 -10.91 -7.36
N VAL A 82 -3.12 -12.10 -7.92
CA VAL A 82 -3.56 -13.33 -7.23
C VAL A 82 -2.78 -13.58 -5.94
N THR A 83 -1.47 -13.31 -5.93
CA THR A 83 -0.59 -13.62 -4.82
C THR A 83 0.20 -12.43 -4.27
N SER A 84 -0.07 -11.22 -4.74
CA SER A 84 0.66 -10.04 -4.24
C SER A 84 -0.11 -8.74 -4.36
N VAL A 85 0.26 -7.77 -3.54
CA VAL A 85 -0.10 -6.38 -3.70
C VAL A 85 1.21 -5.59 -3.76
N GLU A 86 1.31 -4.74 -4.78
CA GLU A 86 2.43 -3.84 -5.02
C GLU A 86 1.91 -2.41 -5.02
N VAL A 87 2.58 -1.54 -4.28
CA VAL A 87 2.23 -0.14 -4.12
C VAL A 87 3.40 0.70 -4.60
N PHE A 88 3.11 1.69 -5.45
CA PHE A 88 4.07 2.65 -5.97
C PHE A 88 3.58 4.06 -5.62
N LEU A 89 4.47 4.87 -5.06
CA LEU A 89 4.23 6.28 -4.75
C LEU A 89 5.06 7.15 -5.68
N ASN A 90 4.47 8.26 -6.12
CA ASN A 90 5.13 9.29 -6.95
C ASN A 90 5.95 8.68 -8.08
N ASP A 91 5.27 7.94 -8.97
CA ASP A 91 5.88 7.29 -10.14
C ASP A 91 7.05 6.35 -9.83
N GLY A 92 7.06 5.77 -8.62
CA GLY A 92 8.05 4.77 -8.20
C GLY A 92 9.19 5.33 -7.36
N GLU A 93 9.11 6.58 -6.90
CA GLU A 93 10.02 7.12 -5.87
C GLU A 93 10.09 6.19 -4.64
N ILE A 94 8.93 5.63 -4.28
CA ILE A 94 8.80 4.61 -3.24
C ILE A 94 7.97 3.45 -3.78
N SER A 95 8.42 2.23 -3.52
CA SER A 95 7.67 1.02 -3.82
C SER A 95 7.66 0.04 -2.65
N LEU A 96 6.53 -0.64 -2.45
CA LEU A 96 6.39 -1.73 -1.50
C LEU A 96 5.68 -2.90 -2.17
N ARG A 97 6.18 -4.11 -1.92
CA ARG A 97 5.54 -5.36 -2.35
C ARG A 97 5.26 -6.25 -1.16
N ILE A 98 4.10 -6.89 -1.17
CA ILE A 98 3.77 -7.96 -0.24
C ILE A 98 3.17 -9.12 -1.01
N ALA A 99 3.79 -10.28 -0.83
CA ALA A 99 3.22 -11.54 -1.25
C ALA A 99 2.24 -12.07 -0.18
N PHE A 100 1.13 -12.63 -0.63
CA PHE A 100 0.20 -13.41 0.18
C PHE A 100 -0.16 -14.68 -0.58
N PHE A 101 -0.29 -15.80 0.13
CA PHE A 101 -0.59 -17.09 -0.49
C PHE A 101 -2.08 -17.42 -0.36
N PRO A 102 -2.85 -17.46 -1.46
CA PRO A 102 -4.21 -17.97 -1.43
C PRO A 102 -4.14 -19.49 -1.22
N GLY A 103 -4.40 -19.95 0.01
CA GLY A 103 -4.56 -21.37 0.34
C GLY A 103 -3.52 -21.98 1.27
N VAL A 104 -2.50 -21.24 1.72
CA VAL A 104 -1.52 -21.73 2.71
C VAL A 104 -1.36 -20.69 3.81
N ARG A 105 -1.63 -21.07 5.06
CA ARG A 105 -1.11 -20.33 6.22
C ARG A 105 0.41 -20.48 6.17
N GLU A 106 1.07 -19.41 5.73
CA GLU A 106 2.45 -19.02 6.05
C GLU A 106 3.61 -19.71 5.31
N CYS A 107 4.46 -18.89 4.66
CA CYS A 107 5.92 -18.84 4.84
C CYS A 107 6.48 -17.70 3.95
N ASN A 108 6.90 -16.59 4.54
CA ASN A 108 7.43 -15.43 3.81
C ASN A 108 8.96 -15.42 3.92
N ARG A 109 9.67 -15.56 2.79
CA ARG A 109 11.09 -15.22 2.67
C ARG A 109 11.21 -14.00 1.74
N ASP A 110 11.83 -12.96 2.29
CA ASP A 110 12.40 -11.74 1.72
C ASP A 110 12.10 -11.33 0.27
N ALA A 111 11.66 -10.07 0.13
CA ALA A 111 12.11 -9.16 -0.92
C ALA A 111 11.91 -7.70 -0.45
N HIS A 112 12.93 -7.12 0.19
CA HIS A 112 13.05 -5.68 0.39
C HIS A 112 13.85 -5.13 -0.79
N LEU A 113 13.18 -4.58 -1.80
CA LEU A 113 13.81 -3.82 -2.88
C LEU A 113 13.34 -2.37 -2.76
N GLN A 114 14.13 -1.55 -2.06
CA GLN A 114 14.10 -0.11 -2.22
C GLN A 114 14.91 0.20 -3.47
N TRP A 115 14.26 0.67 -4.54
CA TRP A 115 14.94 1.27 -5.67
C TRP A 115 14.73 2.78 -5.60
N SER A 116 15.77 3.54 -5.26
CA SER A 116 15.76 4.98 -5.42
C SER A 116 16.22 5.30 -6.84
N ALA A 117 15.37 5.99 -7.61
CA ALA A 117 15.74 6.52 -8.91
C ALA A 117 16.80 7.61 -8.69
N GLY A 118 18.07 7.23 -8.81
CA GLY A 118 19.18 8.19 -8.86
C GLY A 118 19.07 9.00 -10.14
N HIS A 119 18.75 10.29 -9.99
CA HIS A 119 18.96 11.30 -11.02
C HIS A 119 20.42 11.22 -11.48
N ARG A 120 20.66 10.86 -12.74
CA ARG A 120 21.91 11.16 -13.43
C ARG A 120 21.59 12.09 -14.58
N GLU A 121 21.71 13.38 -14.29
CA GLU A 121 22.11 14.35 -15.30
C GLU A 121 23.57 14.04 -15.68
N LEU A 122 23.77 13.72 -16.96
CA LEU A 122 24.76 14.26 -17.92
C LEU A 122 24.90 13.26 -19.07
#